data_AF-X1D9I1-F1
#
_entry.id   AF-X1D9I1-F1
#
_cell.length_a   1.000
_cell.length_b   1.000
_cell.length_c   1.000
_cell.angle_alpha   90.00
_cell.angle_beta   90.00
_cell.angle_gamma   90.00
#
_symmetry.space_group_name_H-M   'P 1'
#
loop_
_entity.id
_entity.type
_entity.pdbx_description
1 polymer ?
#
loop_
_entity_poly.entity_id
_entity_poly.type
_entity_poly.pdbx_seq_one_letter_code
_entity_poly.pdbx_strand_id
1 'polypeptide(L)'
;MQSTTTVAQPERKSVRLQYLDWLRVLAILGVFLFHTVHPFDELGDWIIKNTETTFVLNFFGGFFYSWGMPFFFLIAGAASWFSLRRRTPVRYVRERVARLLIPFIIGAIVLTPIQVYYELTHKGWWKGGSIIEFILSSEVRTYFFTEYHPLILGPEIFNRVGYHLWFVAFLFAFL
;
A
#
# COMPACT_ATOMS: atom_id res chain seq x y z
N MET A 1 -1.88 -21.66 60.00
CA MET A 1 -1.72 -21.62 58.54
C MET A 1 -2.44 -20.38 58.02
N GLN A 2 -1.70 -19.34 57.65
CA GLN A 2 -2.28 -18.12 57.07
C GLN A 2 -2.49 -18.36 55.58
N SER A 3 -3.75 -18.43 55.16
CA SER A 3 -4.14 -18.55 53.76
C SER A 3 -3.87 -17.24 53.05
N THR A 4 -2.80 -17.18 52.25
CA THR A 4 -2.48 -16.03 51.41
C THR A 4 -3.53 -15.92 50.29
N THR A 5 -4.47 -15.00 50.45
CA THR A 5 -5.43 -14.66 49.41
C THR A 5 -4.70 -13.92 48.29
N THR A 6 -4.41 -14.60 47.19
CA THR A 6 -3.91 -13.98 45.95
C THR A 6 -4.97 -13.01 45.44
N VAL A 7 -4.78 -11.72 45.69
CA VAL A 7 -5.61 -10.65 45.10
C VAL A 7 -5.37 -10.67 43.59
N ALA A 8 -6.34 -11.15 42.83
CA ALA A 8 -6.31 -11.10 41.39
C ALA A 8 -6.17 -9.64 40.93
N GLN A 9 -5.11 -9.32 40.20
CA GLN A 9 -4.95 -7.98 39.66
C GLN A 9 -6.07 -7.69 38.65
N PRO A 10 -6.69 -6.50 38.70
CA PRO A 10 -7.74 -6.13 37.77
C PRO A 10 -7.16 -6.12 36.35
N GLU A 11 -7.81 -6.87 35.46
CA GLU A 11 -7.46 -6.95 34.05
C GLU A 11 -7.51 -5.53 33.45
N ARG A 12 -6.35 -4.99 33.06
CA ARG A 12 -6.23 -3.60 32.59
C ARG A 12 -6.93 -3.49 31.23
N LYS A 13 -8.20 -3.12 31.21
CA LYS A 13 -9.04 -3.01 30.01
C LYS A 13 -8.33 -2.12 28.98
N SER A 14 -7.96 -2.69 27.85
CA SER A 14 -7.22 -1.96 26.83
C SER A 14 -8.12 -0.90 26.20
N VAL A 15 -7.95 0.37 26.58
CA VAL A 15 -8.69 1.47 25.94
C VAL A 15 -8.26 1.56 24.47
N ARG A 16 -9.24 1.39 23.57
CA ARG A 16 -9.08 1.56 22.12
C ARG A 16 -9.13 3.04 21.79
N LEU A 17 -8.10 3.55 21.10
CA LEU A 17 -7.99 4.96 20.76
C LEU A 17 -8.81 5.24 19.49
N GLN A 18 -10.10 5.58 19.67
CA GLN A 18 -11.05 5.76 18.57
C GLN A 18 -10.62 6.84 17.56
N TYR A 19 -9.92 7.89 18.01
CA TYR A 19 -9.43 8.94 17.12
C TYR A 19 -8.39 8.42 16.12
N LEU A 20 -7.52 7.47 16.50
CA LEU A 20 -6.56 6.87 15.57
C LEU A 20 -7.27 6.05 14.49
N ASP A 21 -8.40 5.44 14.82
CA ASP A 21 -9.18 4.71 13.83
C ASP A 21 -9.86 5.65 12.84
N TRP A 22 -10.42 6.76 13.31
CA TRP A 22 -10.97 7.79 12.42
C TRP A 22 -9.91 8.44 11.53
N LEU A 23 -8.72 8.72 12.07
CA LEU A 23 -7.61 9.23 11.26
C LEU A 23 -7.23 8.25 10.15
N ARG A 24 -7.24 6.93 10.41
CA ARG A 24 -7.02 5.91 9.36
C ARG A 24 -8.13 5.92 8.31
N VAL A 25 -9.39 6.02 8.73
CA VAL A 25 -10.53 6.08 7.79
C VAL A 25 -10.40 7.29 6.87
N LEU A 26 -10.08 8.46 7.43
CA LEU A 26 -9.86 9.67 6.65
C LEU A 26 -8.64 9.54 5.72
N ALA A 27 -7.55 8.92 6.19
CA ALA A 27 -6.38 8.65 5.37
C ALA A 27 -6.73 7.76 4.16
N ILE A 28 -7.45 6.66 4.40
CA ILE A 28 -7.89 5.72 3.36
C ILE A 28 -8.83 6.41 2.37
N LEU A 29 -9.75 7.22 2.86
CA LEU A 29 -10.64 8.01 2.00
C LEU A 29 -9.83 9.00 1.14
N GLY A 30 -8.82 9.66 1.70
CA GLY A 30 -7.93 10.56 0.96
C GLY A 30 -7.17 9.84 -0.16
N VAL A 31 -6.63 8.65 0.11
CA VAL A 31 -5.98 7.82 -0.92
C VAL A 31 -6.95 7.35 -1.98
N PHE A 32 -8.16 6.96 -1.60
CA PHE A 32 -9.21 6.62 -2.56
C PHE A 32 -9.49 7.80 -3.49
N LEU A 33 -9.72 9.00 -2.94
CA LEU A 33 -9.95 10.21 -3.73
C LEU A 33 -8.76 10.54 -4.63
N PHE A 34 -7.53 10.45 -4.11
CA PHE A 34 -6.31 10.65 -4.90
C PHE A 34 -6.27 9.72 -6.12
N HIS A 35 -6.49 8.42 -5.93
CA HIS A 35 -6.50 7.45 -7.05
C HIS A 35 -7.63 7.70 -8.05
N THR A 36 -8.79 8.20 -7.61
CA THR A 36 -9.91 8.52 -8.51
C THR A 36 -9.69 9.80 -9.31
N VAL A 37 -8.94 10.75 -8.77
CA VAL A 37 -8.64 12.04 -9.41
C VAL A 37 -7.49 11.92 -10.40
N HIS A 38 -6.48 11.09 -10.09
CA HIS A 38 -5.23 10.98 -10.84
C HIS A 38 -5.35 10.70 -12.36
N PRO A 39 -6.36 9.94 -12.85
CA PRO A 39 -6.59 9.79 -14.28
C PRO A 39 -6.95 11.10 -15.00
N PHE A 40 -7.48 12.08 -14.28
CA PHE A 40 -8.00 13.34 -14.82
C PHE A 40 -7.18 14.57 -14.42
N ASP A 41 -6.03 14.36 -13.78
CA ASP A 41 -5.07 15.42 -13.52
C ASP A 41 -3.88 15.34 -14.49
N GLU A 42 -3.06 16.39 -14.50
CA GLU A 42 -1.83 16.50 -15.31
C GLU A 42 -0.57 16.11 -14.54
N LEU A 43 -0.72 15.62 -13.31
CA LEU A 43 0.39 15.36 -12.42
C LEU A 43 0.96 13.97 -12.67
N GLY A 44 2.29 13.91 -12.80
CA GLY A 44 3.04 12.65 -12.84
C GLY A 44 2.64 11.68 -13.96
N ASP A 45 3.31 10.53 -13.97
CA ASP A 45 2.87 9.39 -14.79
C ASP A 45 1.79 8.61 -14.02
N TRP A 46 0.83 8.03 -14.75
CA TRP A 46 -0.22 7.20 -14.19
C TRP A 46 -0.56 6.06 -15.15
N ILE A 47 -1.21 5.02 -14.63
CA ILE A 47 -1.61 3.83 -15.41
C ILE A 47 -2.44 4.24 -16.63
N ILE A 48 -3.42 5.12 -16.40
CA ILE A 48 -4.36 5.58 -17.41
C ILE A 48 -4.56 7.08 -17.23
N LYS A 49 -4.38 7.86 -18.28
CA LYS A 49 -4.64 9.31 -18.28
C LYS A 49 -5.73 9.63 -19.29
N ASN A 50 -6.60 10.53 -18.88
CA ASN A 50 -7.59 11.12 -19.76
C ASN A 50 -6.97 12.33 -20.49
N THR A 51 -7.42 12.60 -21.70
CA THR A 51 -7.00 13.78 -22.46
C THR A 51 -7.62 15.07 -21.90
N GLU A 52 -8.83 14.97 -21.34
CA GLU A 52 -9.50 16.09 -20.68
C GLU A 52 -9.14 16.13 -19.19
N THR A 53 -8.54 17.23 -18.77
CA THR A 53 -8.08 17.47 -17.40
C THR A 53 -8.69 18.75 -16.83
N THR A 54 -8.56 18.98 -15.52
CA THR A 54 -9.06 20.22 -14.91
C THR A 54 -8.13 20.70 -13.80
N PHE A 55 -7.90 22.01 -13.74
CA PHE A 55 -7.06 22.63 -12.71
C PHE A 55 -7.47 22.26 -11.27
N VAL A 56 -8.78 22.16 -11.00
CA VAL A 56 -9.31 21.75 -9.69
C VAL A 56 -8.79 20.36 -9.31
N LEU A 57 -8.75 19.42 -10.27
CA LEU A 57 -8.26 18.06 -10.05
C LEU A 57 -6.74 18.05 -9.85
N ASN A 58 -5.98 18.86 -10.59
CA ASN A 58 -4.55 19.07 -10.32
C ASN A 58 -4.30 19.57 -8.89
N PHE A 59 -5.11 20.52 -8.41
CA PHE A 59 -4.97 21.03 -7.04
C PHE A 59 -5.18 19.92 -6.00
N PHE A 60 -6.26 19.13 -6.14
CA PHE A 60 -6.51 18.01 -5.23
C PHE A 60 -5.42 16.94 -5.32
N GLY A 61 -5.02 16.55 -6.52
CA GLY A 61 -3.92 15.60 -6.73
C GLY A 61 -2.63 16.05 -6.05
N GLY A 62 -2.22 17.30 -6.25
CA GLY A 62 -1.01 17.87 -5.65
C GLY A 62 -1.06 17.98 -4.13
N PHE A 63 -2.23 18.33 -3.59
CA PHE A 63 -2.45 18.37 -2.14
C PHE A 63 -2.26 16.98 -1.51
N PHE A 64 -2.93 15.96 -2.05
CA PHE A 64 -2.83 14.59 -1.52
C PHE A 64 -1.45 13.98 -1.78
N TYR A 65 -0.80 14.28 -2.90
CA TYR A 65 0.56 13.84 -3.19
C TYR A 65 1.56 14.33 -2.13
N SER A 66 1.42 15.59 -1.69
CA SER A 66 2.36 16.20 -0.73
C SER A 66 2.19 15.66 0.70
N TRP A 67 0.97 15.33 1.12
CA TRP A 67 0.65 15.01 2.52
C TRP A 67 0.27 13.56 2.78
N GLY A 68 -0.23 12.85 1.76
CA GLY A 68 -0.84 11.53 1.92
C GLY A 68 0.12 10.54 2.54
N MET A 69 1.26 10.29 1.90
CA MET A 69 2.24 9.31 2.36
C MET A 69 2.82 9.64 3.75
N PRO A 70 3.30 10.87 4.03
CA PRO A 70 3.77 11.24 5.37
C PRO A 70 2.72 11.01 6.47
N PHE A 71 1.45 11.35 6.20
CA PHE A 71 0.35 11.18 7.17
C PHE A 71 0.10 9.71 7.50
N PHE A 72 0.13 8.84 6.49
CA PHE A 72 0.01 7.41 6.67
C PHE A 72 1.14 6.80 7.50
N PHE A 73 2.40 7.20 7.25
CA PHE A 73 3.54 6.77 8.06
C PHE A 73 3.46 7.25 9.50
N LEU A 74 2.97 8.48 9.73
CA LEU A 74 2.75 9.02 11.07
C LEU A 74 1.75 8.16 11.87
N ILE A 75 0.59 7.86 11.26
CA ILE A 75 -0.46 7.04 11.89
C ILE A 75 0.07 5.61 12.16
N ALA A 76 0.78 5.02 11.20
CA ALA A 76 1.34 3.69 11.34
C ALA A 76 2.43 3.64 12.43
N GLY A 77 3.31 4.64 12.50
CA GLY A 77 4.30 4.81 13.56
C GLY A 77 3.70 4.94 14.95
N ALA A 78 2.67 5.78 15.10
CA ALA A 78 1.93 5.89 16.36
C ALA A 78 1.31 4.55 16.77
N ALA A 79 0.74 3.80 15.81
CA ALA A 79 0.16 2.48 16.07
C ALA A 79 1.21 1.45 16.51
N SER A 80 2.37 1.42 15.84
CA SER A 80 3.49 0.55 16.18
C SER A 80 4.02 0.84 17.59
N TRP A 81 4.16 2.11 17.96
CA TRP A 81 4.58 2.54 19.30
C TRP A 81 3.66 2.00 20.41
N PHE A 82 2.34 2.14 20.25
CA PHE A 82 1.38 1.60 21.22
C PHE A 82 1.35 0.06 21.24
N SER A 83 1.60 -0.59 20.10
CA SER A 83 1.61 -2.05 19.99
C SER A 83 2.84 -2.67 20.69
N LEU A 84 4.03 -2.09 20.51
CA LEU A 84 5.27 -2.55 21.11
C LEU A 84 5.27 -2.44 22.64
N ARG A 85 4.56 -1.45 23.20
CA ARG A 85 4.37 -1.30 24.65
C ARG A 85 3.59 -2.45 25.30
N ARG A 86 2.86 -3.25 24.51
CA ARG A 86 1.95 -4.30 25.02
C ARG A 86 2.31 -5.70 24.55
N ARG A 87 3.26 -5.86 23.62
CA ARG A 87 3.56 -7.14 22.96
C ARG A 87 5.07 -7.37 22.89
N THR A 88 5.48 -8.64 22.89
CA THR A 88 6.87 -9.00 22.61
C THR A 88 7.23 -8.67 21.17
N PRO A 89 8.50 -8.32 20.88
CA PRO A 89 8.95 -8.03 19.51
C PRO A 89 8.67 -9.15 18.52
N VAL A 90 8.88 -10.40 18.92
CA VAL A 90 8.62 -11.59 18.07
C VAL A 90 7.14 -11.70 17.70
N ARG A 91 6.23 -11.50 18.66
CA ARG A 91 4.79 -11.53 18.39
C ARG A 91 4.38 -10.39 17.47
N TYR A 92 4.95 -9.20 17.68
CA TYR A 92 4.71 -8.04 16.82
C TYR A 92 5.11 -8.31 15.36
N VAL A 93 6.32 -8.84 15.11
CA VAL A 93 6.79 -9.16 13.76
C VAL A 93 5.94 -10.23 13.09
N ARG A 94 5.63 -11.33 13.78
CA ARG A 94 4.79 -12.41 13.23
C ARG A 94 3.43 -11.90 12.78
N GLU A 95 2.82 -11.04 13.58
CA GLU A 95 1.53 -10.46 13.23
C GLU A 95 1.61 -9.51 12.02
N ARG A 96 2.73 -8.81 11.82
CA ARG A 96 2.94 -7.93 10.66
C ARG A 96 3.21 -8.71 9.39
N VAL A 97 3.94 -9.82 9.47
CA VAL A 97 4.07 -10.74 8.33
C VAL A 97 2.69 -11.20 7.86
N ALA A 98 1.83 -11.63 8.78
CA ALA A 98 0.50 -12.11 8.43
C ALA A 98 -0.45 -11.02 7.90
N ARG A 99 -0.30 -9.77 8.36
CA ARG A 99 -1.21 -8.65 8.00
C ARG A 99 -0.70 -7.75 6.88
N LEU A 100 0.59 -7.74 6.59
CA LEU A 100 1.21 -6.85 5.60
C LEU A 100 1.92 -7.66 4.52
N LEU A 101 2.89 -8.49 4.89
CA LEU A 101 3.73 -9.18 3.89
C LEU A 101 2.92 -10.19 3.07
N ILE A 102 2.13 -11.04 3.71
CA ILE A 102 1.32 -12.05 2.99
C ILE A 102 0.29 -11.36 2.09
N PRO A 103 -0.53 -10.39 2.56
CA PRO A 103 -1.44 -9.65 1.69
C PRO A 103 -0.74 -8.89 0.57
N PHE A 104 0.45 -8.31 0.83
CA PHE A 104 1.24 -7.64 -0.20
C PHE A 104 1.65 -8.61 -1.31
N ILE A 105 2.22 -9.78 -0.97
CA ILE A 105 2.67 -10.76 -1.97
C ILE A 105 1.48 -11.24 -2.82
N ILE A 106 0.38 -11.62 -2.17
CA ILE A 106 -0.81 -12.09 -2.87
C ILE A 106 -1.39 -10.96 -3.74
N GLY A 107 -1.52 -9.77 -3.19
CA GLY A 107 -2.04 -8.61 -3.90
C GLY A 107 -1.16 -8.22 -5.09
N ALA A 108 0.17 -8.26 -4.95
CA ALA A 108 1.09 -7.97 -6.04
C ALA A 108 0.96 -9.00 -7.17
N ILE A 109 0.90 -10.29 -6.85
CA ILE A 109 0.76 -11.36 -7.87
C ILE A 109 -0.57 -11.23 -8.62
N VAL A 110 -1.66 -10.87 -7.94
CA VAL A 110 -3.00 -10.84 -8.54
C VAL A 110 -3.29 -9.50 -9.22
N LEU A 111 -3.02 -8.38 -8.55
CA LEU A 111 -3.43 -7.05 -9.00
C LEU A 111 -2.42 -6.38 -9.91
N THR A 112 -1.11 -6.61 -9.74
CA THR A 112 -0.11 -5.93 -10.56
C THR A 112 -0.21 -6.32 -12.04
N PRO A 113 -0.35 -7.60 -12.43
CA PRO A 113 -0.51 -7.96 -13.84
C PRO A 113 -1.75 -7.33 -14.49
N ILE A 114 -2.85 -7.22 -13.73
CA ILE A 114 -4.08 -6.58 -14.20
C ILE A 114 -3.84 -5.08 -14.46
N GLN A 115 -3.19 -4.39 -13.51
CA GLN A 115 -2.85 -2.97 -13.67
C GLN A 115 -1.94 -2.73 -14.88
N VAL A 116 -0.88 -3.52 -15.02
CA VAL A 116 0.07 -3.40 -16.14
C VAL A 116 -0.62 -3.72 -17.47
N TYR A 117 -1.52 -4.72 -17.52
CA TYR A 117 -2.29 -5.01 -18.73
C TYR A 117 -3.03 -3.77 -19.24
N TYR A 118 -3.77 -3.10 -18.37
CA TYR A 118 -4.52 -1.90 -18.75
C TYR A 118 -3.59 -0.72 -19.09
N GLU A 119 -2.49 -0.55 -18.36
CA GLU A 119 -1.50 0.49 -18.66
C GLU A 119 -0.89 0.31 -20.04
N LEU A 120 -0.37 -0.88 -20.34
CA LEU A 120 0.32 -1.14 -21.60
C LEU A 120 -0.66 -1.11 -22.78
N THR A 121 -1.91 -1.50 -22.55
CA THR A 121 -2.98 -1.34 -23.55
C THR A 121 -3.26 0.14 -23.81
N HIS A 122 -3.40 0.93 -22.74
CA HIS A 122 -3.67 2.37 -22.85
C HIS A 122 -2.50 3.14 -23.50
N LYS A 123 -1.26 2.79 -23.16
CA LYS A 123 -0.03 3.36 -23.75
C LYS A 123 0.25 2.81 -25.17
N GLY A 124 -0.56 1.89 -25.69
CA GLY A 124 -0.45 1.33 -27.04
C GLY A 124 0.72 0.35 -27.24
N TRP A 125 1.36 -0.08 -26.15
CA TRP A 125 2.46 -1.06 -26.16
C TRP A 125 1.92 -2.48 -26.32
N TRP A 126 0.76 -2.77 -25.72
CA TRP A 126 0.02 -4.01 -25.91
C TRP A 126 -1.14 -3.77 -26.89
N LYS A 127 -1.14 -4.49 -28.02
CA LYS A 127 -2.07 -4.23 -29.14
C LYS A 127 -3.12 -5.30 -29.40
N GLY A 128 -3.18 -6.39 -28.65
CA GLY A 128 -4.17 -7.44 -28.95
C GLY A 128 -4.36 -8.44 -27.83
N GLY A 129 -5.48 -9.15 -27.83
CA GLY A 129 -5.68 -10.32 -26.97
C GLY A 129 -6.23 -10.06 -25.58
N SER A 130 -6.72 -11.13 -24.99
CA SER A 130 -7.21 -11.17 -23.62
C SER A 130 -6.09 -10.98 -22.59
N ILE A 131 -6.45 -10.68 -21.33
CA ILE A 131 -5.48 -10.63 -20.23
C ILE A 131 -4.71 -11.95 -20.04
N ILE A 132 -5.30 -13.08 -20.43
CA ILE A 132 -4.65 -14.39 -20.37
C ILE A 132 -3.51 -14.45 -21.38
N GLU A 133 -3.78 -14.02 -22.63
CA GLU A 133 -2.75 -13.95 -23.66
C GLU A 133 -1.61 -13.05 -23.22
N PHE A 134 -1.93 -11.88 -22.63
CA PHE A 134 -0.93 -10.97 -22.06
C PHE A 134 -0.07 -11.63 -20.99
N ILE A 135 -0.67 -12.28 -19.98
CA ILE A 135 0.08 -12.94 -18.90
C ILE A 135 1.01 -14.04 -19.43
N LEU A 136 0.60 -14.75 -20.48
CA LEU A 136 1.39 -15.80 -21.12
C LEU A 136 2.40 -15.26 -22.15
N SER A 137 2.34 -13.97 -22.47
CA SER A 137 3.13 -13.37 -23.53
C SER A 137 4.57 -13.08 -23.10
N SER A 138 5.47 -12.96 -24.08
CA SER A 138 6.86 -12.55 -23.85
C SER A 138 6.98 -11.10 -23.36
N GLU A 139 5.98 -10.26 -23.65
CA GLU A 139 5.93 -8.84 -23.31
C GLU A 139 5.81 -8.63 -21.80
N VAL A 140 4.96 -9.41 -21.10
CA VAL A 140 4.90 -9.40 -19.63
C VAL A 140 6.24 -9.79 -19.03
N ARG A 141 6.86 -10.83 -19.58
CA ARG A 141 8.18 -11.26 -19.12
C ARG A 141 9.22 -10.16 -19.34
N THR A 142 9.17 -9.49 -20.48
CA THR A 142 10.04 -8.34 -20.78
C THR A 142 9.80 -7.21 -19.79
N TYR A 143 8.55 -6.83 -19.55
CA TYR A 143 8.18 -5.75 -18.66
C TYR A 143 8.65 -6.00 -17.21
N PHE A 144 8.51 -7.21 -16.67
CA PHE A 144 8.90 -7.49 -15.29
C PHE A 144 10.37 -7.92 -15.11
N PHE A 145 11.04 -8.45 -16.14
CA PHE A 145 12.32 -9.17 -15.97
C PHE A 145 13.45 -8.77 -16.93
N THR A 146 13.36 -7.66 -17.68
CA THR A 146 14.45 -7.20 -18.58
C THR A 146 15.15 -5.94 -18.11
N GLU A 147 16.17 -5.49 -18.86
CA GLU A 147 17.01 -4.32 -18.61
C GLU A 147 16.24 -2.99 -18.52
N TYR A 148 15.01 -2.92 -19.03
CA TYR A 148 14.13 -1.75 -18.85
C TYR A 148 13.53 -1.70 -17.43
N HIS A 149 13.42 -2.85 -16.75
CA HIS A 149 12.99 -2.94 -15.35
C HIS A 149 13.80 -3.98 -14.57
N PRO A 150 15.12 -3.80 -14.42
CA PRO A 150 15.94 -4.76 -13.70
C PRO A 150 15.45 -4.84 -12.25
N LEU A 151 15.31 -6.05 -11.74
CA LEU A 151 15.01 -6.33 -10.34
C LEU A 151 16.24 -5.99 -9.50
N ILE A 152 16.52 -4.70 -9.35
CA ILE A 152 17.55 -4.20 -8.46
C ILE A 152 17.02 -4.37 -7.03
N LEU A 153 17.80 -5.06 -6.20
CA LEU A 153 17.49 -5.18 -4.78
C LEU A 153 17.62 -3.80 -4.12
N GLY A 154 16.49 -3.18 -3.83
CA GLY A 154 16.38 -1.88 -3.20
C GLY A 154 14.91 -1.50 -2.94
N PRO A 155 14.63 -0.36 -2.28
CA PRO A 155 13.27 0.06 -1.95
C PRO A 155 12.35 0.17 -3.18
N GLU A 156 12.92 0.48 -4.34
CA GLU A 156 12.23 0.57 -5.64
C GLU A 156 11.54 -0.73 -6.05
N ILE A 157 11.99 -1.90 -5.56
CA ILE A 157 11.37 -3.18 -5.91
C ILE A 157 9.91 -3.25 -5.47
N PHE A 158 9.56 -2.58 -4.36
CA PHE A 158 8.19 -2.55 -3.85
C PHE A 158 7.28 -1.71 -4.73
N ASN A 159 7.80 -0.65 -5.33
CA ASN A 159 7.06 0.14 -6.32
C ASN A 159 6.82 -0.68 -7.60
N ARG A 160 7.88 -1.32 -8.10
CA ARG A 160 7.82 -2.11 -9.35
C ARG A 160 6.92 -3.34 -9.26
N VAL A 161 7.05 -4.13 -8.20
CA VAL A 161 6.30 -5.38 -8.03
C VAL A 161 4.92 -5.11 -7.42
N GLY A 162 4.84 -4.16 -6.50
CA GLY A 162 3.62 -3.82 -5.78
C GLY A 162 2.68 -2.90 -6.56
N TYR A 163 3.20 -2.11 -7.49
CA TYR A 163 2.43 -1.06 -8.16
C TYR A 163 1.76 -0.17 -7.11
N HIS A 164 0.44 -0.03 -7.09
CA HIS A 164 -0.31 0.72 -6.08
C HIS A 164 -0.16 0.19 -4.65
N LEU A 165 0.27 -1.06 -4.47
CA LEU A 165 0.45 -1.69 -3.15
C LEU A 165 1.81 -1.40 -2.51
N TRP A 166 2.68 -0.64 -3.18
CA TRP A 166 4.04 -0.34 -2.72
C TRP A 166 4.09 0.11 -1.26
N PHE A 167 3.12 0.93 -0.84
CA PHE A 167 3.03 1.44 0.51
C PHE A 167 2.93 0.34 1.57
N VAL A 168 2.24 -0.77 1.30
CA VAL A 168 2.09 -1.89 2.25
C VAL A 168 3.44 -2.56 2.52
N ALA A 169 4.27 -2.71 1.49
CA ALA A 169 5.62 -3.24 1.64
C ALA A 169 6.54 -2.26 2.37
N PHE A 170 6.43 -0.97 2.10
CA PHE A 170 7.14 0.06 2.86
C PHE A 170 6.74 0.06 4.34
N LEU A 171 5.45 -0.07 4.65
CA LEU A 171 5.02 -0.26 6.03
C LEU A 171 5.73 -1.44 6.65
N PHE A 172 5.70 -2.61 6.01
CA PHE A 172 6.38 -3.80 6.53
C PHE A 172 7.88 -3.59 6.75
N ALA A 173 8.57 -2.92 5.84
CA ALA A 173 10.02 -2.74 5.89
C ALA A 173 10.50 -1.72 6.94
N PHE A 174 9.78 -0.60 7.12
CA PHE A 174 10.26 0.53 7.93
C PHE A 174 9.64 0.66 9.33
N LEU A 175 8.56 -0.07 9.61
CA LEU A 175 7.85 -0.06 10.89
C LEU A 175 7.83 -1.45 11.52
#